data_AF-A0A6C0DSL6-F1
#
_entry.id   AF-A0A6C0DSL6-F1
#
_cell.length_a   1.000
_cell.length_b   1.000
_cell.length_c   1.000
_cell.angle_alpha   90.00
_cell.angle_beta   90.00
_cell.angle_gamma   90.00
#
_symmetry.space_group_name_H-M   'P 1'
#
loop_
_entity.id
_entity.type
_entity.pdbx_description
1 polymer ?
#
loop_
_entity_poly.entity_id
_entity_poly.type
_entity_poly.pdbx_seq_one_letter_code
_entity_poly.pdbx_strand_id
1 'polypeptide(L)'
;MSTVEEFAASLFSTDPKPKGSLNLDIDVNEPSEFFEVLLLIMTCGMKKWYGDRINIADIDLEHVALLQRYFISFGIQIHLDRIDEPTVYMIDNQSYVQETELSKMTFSVAANGGLFTVRFSFAPGVDARF
;
A
#
# COMPACT_ATOMS: atom_id res chain seq x y z
N MET A 1 16.57 -11.69 -9.98
CA MET A 1 15.73 -10.83 -9.12
C MET A 1 14.59 -10.37 -9.98
N SER A 2 13.36 -10.77 -9.66
CA SER A 2 12.18 -10.14 -10.26
C SER A 2 12.03 -8.76 -9.65
N THR A 3 11.85 -7.72 -10.45
CA THR A 3 11.65 -6.36 -9.90
C THR A 3 10.30 -6.26 -9.19
N VAL A 4 10.11 -5.23 -8.35
CA VAL A 4 8.84 -4.98 -7.66
C VAL A 4 7.69 -4.85 -8.67
N GLU A 5 7.96 -4.24 -9.83
CA GLU A 5 6.98 -4.08 -10.90
C GLU A 5 6.62 -5.41 -11.56
N GLU A 6 7.57 -6.35 -11.73
CA GLU A 6 7.28 -7.69 -12.25
C GLU A 6 6.42 -8.49 -11.27
N PHE A 7 6.72 -8.40 -9.97
CA PHE A 7 5.86 -8.98 -8.94
C PHE A 7 4.46 -8.39 -8.98
N ALA A 8 4.35 -7.06 -9.02
CA ALA A 8 3.05 -6.38 -9.09
C ALA A 8 2.26 -6.75 -10.36
N ALA A 9 2.92 -6.79 -11.52
CA ALA A 9 2.30 -7.20 -12.78
C ALA A 9 1.74 -8.63 -12.68
N SER A 10 2.52 -9.55 -12.11
CA SER A 10 2.09 -10.94 -11.86
C SER A 10 0.92 -11.00 -10.87
N LEU A 11 1.03 -10.32 -9.73
CA LEU A 11 0.02 -10.24 -8.68
C LEU A 11 -1.35 -9.81 -9.25
N PHE A 12 -1.37 -8.71 -9.99
CA PHE A 12 -2.61 -8.15 -10.54
C PHE A 12 -3.07 -8.82 -11.84
N SER A 13 -2.31 -9.75 -12.42
CA SER A 13 -2.71 -10.47 -13.65
C SER A 13 -3.76 -11.57 -13.43
N THR A 14 -3.99 -11.96 -12.18
CA THR A 14 -4.92 -13.03 -11.79
C THR A 14 -5.82 -12.56 -10.67
N ASP A 15 -6.83 -13.36 -10.29
CA ASP A 15 -7.65 -13.08 -9.11
C ASP A 15 -6.82 -13.13 -7.82
N PRO A 16 -7.20 -12.36 -6.77
CA PRO A 16 -6.53 -12.41 -5.49
C PRO A 16 -6.48 -13.83 -4.92
N LYS A 17 -5.27 -14.26 -4.53
CA LYS A 17 -5.06 -15.59 -3.96
C LYS A 17 -5.43 -15.64 -2.47
N PRO A 18 -5.57 -16.83 -1.87
CA PRO A 18 -5.82 -16.98 -0.45
C PRO A 18 -4.77 -16.27 0.42
N LYS A 19 -5.17 -15.90 1.65
CA LYS A 19 -4.31 -15.21 2.62
C LYS A 19 -2.99 -15.96 2.84
N GLY A 20 -1.87 -15.24 2.74
CA GLY A 20 -0.53 -15.77 2.97
C GLY A 20 -0.09 -16.88 2.00
N SER A 21 -0.75 -17.02 0.85
CA SER A 21 -0.39 -18.02 -0.17
C SER A 21 0.70 -17.56 -1.15
N LEU A 22 1.04 -16.27 -1.14
CA LEU A 22 2.13 -15.69 -1.89
C LEU A 22 3.23 -15.25 -0.93
N ASN A 23 4.48 -15.40 -1.36
CA ASN A 23 5.63 -14.82 -0.69
C ASN A 23 6.09 -13.62 -1.49
N LEU A 24 6.23 -12.48 -0.81
CA LEU A 24 6.93 -11.32 -1.34
C LEU A 24 8.40 -11.46 -0.97
N ASP A 25 9.21 -11.97 -1.90
CA ASP A 25 10.64 -12.20 -1.71
C ASP A 25 11.41 -10.95 -2.16
N ILE A 26 11.57 -10.01 -1.25
CA ILE A 26 12.26 -8.73 -1.47
C ILE A 26 13.31 -8.56 -0.37
N ASP A 27 14.51 -8.23 -0.81
CA ASP A 27 15.65 -7.92 0.07
C ASP A 27 15.64 -6.42 0.36
N VAL A 28 15.28 -6.06 1.59
CA VAL A 28 15.27 -4.67 2.12
C VAL A 28 16.04 -4.62 3.42
N ASN A 29 16.78 -3.53 3.62
CA ASN A 29 17.60 -3.35 4.81
C ASN A 29 16.87 -2.55 5.89
N GLU A 30 15.88 -1.74 5.49
CA GLU A 30 15.14 -0.87 6.40
C GLU A 30 13.61 -1.05 6.25
N PRO A 31 12.84 -0.94 7.35
CA PRO A 31 11.38 -0.96 7.28
C PRO A 31 10.79 0.12 6.34
N SER A 32 11.47 1.25 6.18
CA SER A 32 11.11 2.36 5.28
C SER A 32 11.15 1.93 3.82
N GLU A 33 12.20 1.20 3.41
CA GLU A 33 12.32 0.63 2.07
C GLU A 33 11.18 -0.36 1.79
N PHE A 34 10.83 -1.18 2.79
CA PHE A 34 9.68 -2.10 2.67
C PHE A 34 8.35 -1.35 2.50
N PHE A 35 8.16 -0.26 3.24
CA PHE A 35 6.98 0.60 3.10
C PHE A 35 6.88 1.23 1.69
N GLU A 36 7.99 1.71 1.13
CA GLU A 36 8.05 2.25 -0.23
C GLU A 36 7.74 1.19 -1.30
N VAL A 37 8.26 -0.03 -1.12
CA VAL A 37 7.90 -1.19 -1.97
C VAL A 37 6.39 -1.44 -1.95
N LEU A 38 5.76 -1.40 -0.79
CA LEU A 38 4.30 -1.60 -0.66
C LEU A 38 3.51 -0.47 -1.35
N LEU A 39 3.95 0.78 -1.23
CA LEU A 39 3.38 1.91 -1.97
C LEU A 39 3.53 1.73 -3.49
N LEU A 40 4.67 1.22 -3.95
CA LEU A 40 4.92 0.96 -5.37
C LEU A 40 3.98 -0.14 -5.90
N ILE A 41 3.83 -1.25 -5.17
CA ILE A 41 2.89 -2.33 -5.54
C ILE A 41 1.46 -1.78 -5.60
N MET A 42 1.04 -0.98 -4.61
CA MET A 42 -0.27 -0.34 -4.58
C MET A 42 -0.47 0.56 -5.81
N THR A 43 0.54 1.37 -6.15
CA THR A 43 0.53 2.26 -7.31
C THR A 43 0.39 1.47 -8.61
N CYS A 44 1.12 0.36 -8.77
CA CYS A 44 1.00 -0.52 -9.94
C CYS A 44 -0.43 -1.06 -10.11
N GLY A 45 -1.06 -1.50 -9.02
CA GLY A 45 -2.45 -1.98 -9.04
C GLY A 45 -3.43 -0.88 -9.46
N MET A 46 -3.28 0.30 -8.88
CA MET A 46 -4.10 1.46 -9.21
C MET A 46 -3.91 1.91 -10.66
N LYS A 47 -2.68 1.88 -11.20
CA LYS A 47 -2.42 2.23 -12.60
C LYS A 47 -3.13 1.30 -13.57
N LYS A 48 -3.26 0.01 -13.21
CA LYS A 48 -3.99 -0.96 -14.03
C LYS A 48 -5.48 -0.61 -14.16
N TRP A 49 -6.09 -0.05 -13.11
CA TRP A 49 -7.53 0.27 -13.08
C TRP A 49 -7.85 1.70 -13.54
N TYR A 50 -6.98 2.67 -13.24
CA TYR A 50 -7.24 4.10 -13.42
C TYR A 50 -6.28 4.80 -14.39
N GLY A 51 -5.25 4.11 -14.90
CA GLY A 51 -4.23 4.68 -15.78
C GLY A 51 -3.07 5.37 -15.04
N ASP A 52 -2.18 6.03 -15.77
CA ASP A 52 -0.91 6.53 -15.22
C ASP A 52 -1.03 7.68 -14.21
N ARG A 53 -2.10 8.47 -14.30
CA ARG A 53 -2.37 9.59 -13.40
C ARG A 53 -3.52 9.25 -12.48
N ILE A 54 -3.17 8.73 -11.30
CA ILE A 54 -4.14 8.33 -10.29
C ILE A 54 -4.44 9.53 -9.39
N ASN A 55 -5.72 9.82 -9.22
CA ASN A 55 -6.20 10.68 -8.15
C ASN A 55 -6.81 9.79 -7.06
N ILE A 56 -6.25 9.85 -5.85
CA ILE A 56 -6.67 8.98 -4.74
C ILE A 56 -8.14 9.19 -4.34
N ALA A 57 -8.70 10.37 -4.62
CA ALA A 57 -10.10 10.68 -4.34
C ALA A 57 -11.09 10.04 -5.33
N ASP A 58 -10.62 9.53 -6.46
CA ASP A 58 -11.45 8.91 -7.49
C ASP A 58 -11.51 7.37 -7.33
N ILE A 59 -10.84 6.84 -6.32
CA ILE A 59 -10.75 5.40 -6.08
C ILE A 59 -12.01 4.92 -5.36
N ASP A 60 -12.77 4.06 -6.02
CA ASP A 60 -13.97 3.47 -5.43
C ASP A 60 -13.66 2.43 -4.34
N LEU A 61 -14.65 2.18 -3.49
CA LEU A 61 -14.53 1.23 -2.38
C LEU A 61 -14.32 -0.21 -2.85
N GLU A 62 -14.79 -0.56 -4.05
CA GLU A 62 -14.65 -1.91 -4.61
C GLU A 62 -13.19 -2.22 -4.97
N HIS A 63 -12.50 -1.26 -5.60
CA HIS A 63 -11.09 -1.35 -5.92
C HIS A 63 -10.22 -1.28 -4.64
N VAL A 64 -10.61 -0.52 -3.61
CA VAL A 64 -9.94 -0.56 -2.30
C VAL A 64 -10.05 -1.96 -1.68
N ALA A 65 -11.25 -2.54 -1.66
CA ALA A 65 -11.46 -3.88 -1.14
C ALA A 65 -10.70 -4.94 -1.95
N LEU A 66 -10.63 -4.77 -3.27
CA LEU A 66 -9.87 -5.65 -4.16
C LEU A 66 -8.37 -5.55 -3.89
N LEU A 67 -7.84 -4.34 -3.74
CA LEU A 67 -6.44 -4.07 -3.38
C LEU A 67 -6.08 -4.73 -2.04
N GLN A 68 -6.96 -4.61 -1.03
CA GLN A 68 -6.80 -5.26 0.27
C GLN A 68 -6.73 -6.79 0.14
N ARG A 69 -7.56 -7.40 -0.71
CA ARG A 69 -7.51 -8.85 -0.98
C ARG A 69 -6.19 -9.28 -1.62
N TYR A 70 -5.67 -8.48 -2.57
CA TYR A 70 -4.36 -8.76 -3.15
C TYR A 70 -3.25 -8.69 -2.09
N PHE A 71 -3.24 -7.66 -1.24
CA PHE A 71 -2.20 -7.51 -0.22
C PHE A 71 -2.25 -8.60 0.86
N ILE A 72 -3.46 -9.02 1.25
CA ILE A 72 -3.66 -10.11 2.19
C ILE A 72 -3.08 -11.43 1.66
N SER A 73 -3.04 -11.61 0.33
CA SER A 73 -2.49 -12.83 -0.27
C SER A 73 -1.00 -13.04 0.01
N PHE A 74 -0.25 -11.97 0.25
CA PHE A 74 1.15 -12.02 0.71
C PHE A 74 1.33 -11.46 2.13
N GLY A 75 0.25 -11.45 2.92
CA GLY A 75 0.32 -11.22 4.35
C GLY A 75 0.36 -9.77 4.81
N ILE A 76 0.02 -8.81 3.95
CA ILE A 76 -0.05 -7.39 4.29
C ILE A 76 -1.52 -6.93 4.31
N GLN A 77 -1.85 -6.04 5.23
CA GLN A 77 -3.14 -5.36 5.30
C GLN A 77 -2.95 -3.89 4.95
N ILE A 78 -3.78 -3.38 4.03
CA ILE A 78 -3.84 -1.97 3.67
C ILE A 78 -4.93 -1.28 4.46
N HIS A 79 -4.61 -0.11 4.99
CA HIS A 79 -5.59 0.83 5.52
C HIS A 79 -5.51 2.11 4.69
N LEU A 80 -6.64 2.49 4.10
CA LEU A 80 -6.82 3.76 3.40
C LEU A 80 -7.88 4.55 4.17
N ASP A 81 -7.43 5.51 4.95
CA ASP A 81 -8.26 6.34 5.81
C ASP A 81 -8.53 7.69 5.11
N ARG A 82 -9.73 8.24 5.27
CA ARG A 82 -10.12 9.57 4.74
C ARG A 82 -10.63 10.45 5.87
N ILE A 83 -10.13 11.68 5.93
CA ILE A 83 -10.65 12.76 6.78
C ILE A 83 -11.25 13.81 5.87
N ASP A 84 -12.55 14.08 6.02
CA ASP A 84 -13.21 15.22 5.38
C ASP A 84 -12.85 16.52 6.11
N GLU A 85 -12.61 17.59 5.35
CA GLU A 85 -12.30 18.92 5.88
C GLU A 85 -11.11 18.92 6.88
N PRO A 86 -9.93 18.43 6.47
CA PRO A 86 -8.78 18.29 7.36
C PRO A 86 -8.24 19.67 7.80
N THR A 87 -8.03 19.85 9.10
CA THR A 87 -7.29 21.00 9.64
C THR A 87 -5.78 20.72 9.65
N VAL A 88 -5.21 20.42 8.47
CA VAL A 88 -3.79 20.09 8.31
C VAL A 88 -3.12 21.17 7.47
N TYR A 89 -2.08 21.79 8.03
CA TYR A 89 -1.34 22.88 7.37
C TYR A 89 -0.11 22.39 6.59
N MET A 90 0.42 21.22 6.94
CA MET A 90 1.58 20.62 6.29
C MET A 90 1.47 19.09 6.35
N ILE A 91 1.77 18.43 5.24
CA ILE A 91 1.88 16.97 5.15
C ILE A 91 3.38 16.65 5.09
N ASP A 92 3.85 15.83 6.02
CA ASP A 92 5.22 15.32 6.02
C ASP A 92 5.21 13.86 5.56
N ASN A 93 5.51 13.65 4.27
CA ASN A 93 5.67 12.31 3.68
C ASN A 93 7.13 11.83 3.73
N GLN A 94 7.92 12.28 4.69
CA GLN A 94 9.27 11.75 4.95
C GLN A 94 9.46 11.29 6.39
N SER A 95 8.53 11.62 7.30
CA SER A 95 8.62 11.20 8.71
C SER A 95 8.66 9.67 8.87
N TYR A 96 8.06 8.91 7.96
CA TYR A 96 8.08 7.44 7.99
C TYR A 96 9.49 6.85 7.94
N VAL A 97 10.48 7.57 7.41
CA VAL A 97 11.88 7.13 7.34
C VAL A 97 12.48 6.92 8.74
N GLN A 98 11.95 7.60 9.75
CA GLN A 98 12.40 7.50 11.13
C GLN A 98 11.67 6.41 11.93
N GLU A 99 10.61 5.83 11.35
CA GLU A 99 9.81 4.81 12.02
C GLU A 99 10.46 3.42 11.89
N THR A 100 10.35 2.63 12.95
CA THR A 100 10.87 1.25 12.97
C THR A 100 9.77 0.20 12.84
N GLU A 101 8.51 0.62 12.97
CA GLU A 101 7.34 -0.24 12.89
C GLU A 101 6.50 0.13 11.67
N LEU A 102 6.29 -0.84 10.76
CA LEU A 102 5.51 -0.64 9.53
C LEU A 102 4.13 -0.02 9.80
N SER A 103 3.47 -0.41 10.89
CA SER A 103 2.13 0.08 11.27
C SER A 103 2.08 1.55 11.68
N LYS A 104 3.24 2.17 11.96
CA LYS A 104 3.35 3.60 12.28
C LYS A 104 3.70 4.44 11.06
N MET A 105 4.14 3.80 9.97
CA MET A 105 4.47 4.48 8.72
C MET A 105 3.20 4.90 7.97
N THR A 106 3.17 6.16 7.54
CA THR A 106 2.03 6.74 6.85
C THR A 106 2.47 7.54 5.63
N PHE A 107 1.66 7.49 4.58
CA PHE A 107 1.75 8.38 3.43
C PHE A 107 0.41 9.07 3.25
N SER A 108 0.39 10.40 3.19
CA SER A 108 -0.84 11.18 3.09
C SER A 108 -0.87 12.09 1.88
N VAL A 109 -2.06 12.29 1.31
CA VAL A 109 -2.30 13.19 0.17
C VAL A 109 -3.61 13.93 0.39
N ALA A 110 -3.59 15.25 0.18
CA ALA A 110 -4.81 16.05 0.12
C ALA A 110 -5.38 16.02 -1.30
N ALA A 111 -6.65 15.64 -1.44
CA ALA A 111 -7.35 15.59 -2.73
C ALA A 111 -8.85 15.86 -2.52
N ASN A 112 -9.49 16.60 -3.43
CA ASN A 112 -10.93 16.91 -3.40
C ASN A 112 -11.45 17.37 -2.02
N GLY A 113 -10.65 18.16 -1.27
CA GLY A 113 -11.03 18.67 0.05
C GLY A 113 -10.93 17.66 1.21
N GLY A 114 -10.48 16.45 0.95
CA GLY A 114 -10.17 15.44 1.97
C GLY A 114 -8.68 15.18 2.12
N LEU A 115 -8.28 14.66 3.28
CA LEU A 115 -6.96 14.08 3.51
C LEU A 115 -7.07 12.56 3.47
N PHE A 116 -6.32 11.93 2.57
CA PHE A 116 -6.25 10.49 2.43
C PHE A 116 -4.93 10.02 3.03
N THR A 117 -4.98 9.02 3.90
CA THR A 117 -3.80 8.44 4.55
C THR A 117 -3.74 6.95 4.28
N VAL A 118 -2.61 6.52 3.73
CA VAL A 118 -2.26 5.12 3.48
C VAL A 118 -1.31 4.66 4.56
N ARG A 119 -1.59 3.48 5.12
CA ARG A 119 -0.70 2.75 6.03
C ARG A 119 -0.82 1.25 5.85
N PHE A 120 0.20 0.51 6.26
CA PHE A 120 0.25 -0.93 6.12
C PHE A 120 0.48 -1.60 7.47
N SER A 121 0.04 -2.85 7.61
CA SER A 121 0.37 -3.69 8.77
C SER A 121 0.46 -5.15 8.34
N PHE A 122 1.13 -5.98 9.13
CA PHE A 122 1.06 -7.43 8.91
C PHE A 122 -0.37 -7.94 9.15
N ALA A 123 -0.82 -8.83 8.28
CA ALA A 123 -2.09 -9.50 8.47
C ALA A 123 -2.01 -10.42 9.70
N PRO A 124 -3.09 -10.58 10.49
CA PRO A 124 -3.06 -11.41 11.69
C PRO A 124 -2.57 -12.84 11.41
N GLY A 125 -1.64 -13.35 12.21
CA GLY A 125 -1.10 -14.71 12.05
C GLY A 125 -0.08 -14.87 10.90
N VAL A 126 0.44 -13.77 10.37
CA VAL A 126 1.64 -13.76 9.52
C VAL A 126 2.83 -13.35 10.38
N ASP A 127 3.80 -14.24 10.53
CA ASP A 127 5.08 -13.92 11.16
C ASP A 127 5.90 -13.11 10.15
N ALA A 128 6.04 -11.82 10.40
CA ALA A 128 6.88 -10.94 9.60
C ALA A 128 8.35 -11.37 9.69
N ARG A 129 8.99 -11.59 8.54
CA ARG A 129 10.45 -11.68 8.40
C ARG A 129 10.83 -10.81 7.21
N PHE A 130 11.54 -9.72 7.46
CA PHE A 130 12.39 -9.00 6.51
C PHE A 130 13.79 -9.12 7.07
#